data_AF-A0A4U6XSK5-F1
#
_entry.id   AF-A0A4U6XSK5-F1
#
_cell.length_a   1.000
_cell.length_b   1.000
_cell.length_c   1.000
_cell.angle_alpha   90.00
_cell.angle_beta   90.00
_cell.angle_gamma   90.00
#
_symmetry.space_group_name_H-M   'P 1'
#
loop_
_entity.id
_entity.type
_entity.pdbx_description
1 polymer ?
#
loop_
_entity_poly.entity_id
_entity_poly.type
_entity_poly.pdbx_seq_one_letter_code
_entity_poly.pdbx_strand_id
1 'polypeptide(L)'
;MIKGKIDTKDWFFINDYNSTNPCYSWEKYHYYFIYPKISHKATWDVQATAPLMLEAVQDLLVAHFRKEDHPLLPRNKKWMKNAVYVQENWLDSAYFQGAFGSSNWATKDVRGFLSIVLTNIKEARKLTASIFRPFKRFIISTQGPKVFVWLMPRHYWTSVFSLIEEKLPPNFQLWEVLEHLACYQNTKDGELKLDKRFCTGEVDNPQPNGELQDKTWSLWDDYDPLSVKRWVESIVNQPAGSPDALSAWDAKHFDGQIGAFDKLGKPFERVIDSRREVPIWEFRGLRLTKKASLPGRLAEIQSEVIKFHRKYPQEPTS
;
A
#
# COMPACT_ATOMS: atom_id res chain seq x y z
N MET A 1 -5.13 -16.27 -32.37
CA MET A 1 -6.01 -16.94 -31.38
C MET A 1 -5.16 -17.98 -30.64
N ILE A 2 -4.50 -17.58 -29.56
CA ILE A 2 -3.60 -18.48 -28.81
C ILE A 2 -4.45 -19.23 -27.79
N LYS A 3 -4.78 -20.49 -28.08
CA LYS A 3 -5.33 -21.43 -27.09
C LYS A 3 -4.18 -21.88 -26.18
N GLY A 4 -3.86 -21.08 -25.18
CA GLY A 4 -2.99 -21.49 -24.07
C GLY A 4 -3.75 -22.46 -23.18
N LYS A 5 -3.36 -23.73 -23.19
CA LYS A 5 -3.86 -24.75 -22.27
C LYS A 5 -3.23 -24.44 -20.90
N ILE A 6 -4.04 -23.95 -19.96
CA ILE A 6 -3.62 -23.72 -18.58
C ILE A 6 -3.32 -25.10 -17.98
N ASP A 7 -2.06 -25.36 -17.63
CA ASP A 7 -1.69 -26.52 -16.83
C ASP A 7 -2.11 -26.23 -15.39
N THR A 8 -3.30 -26.67 -14.99
CA THR A 8 -3.82 -26.51 -13.62
C THR A 8 -3.25 -27.56 -12.65
N LYS A 9 -2.04 -28.07 -12.90
CA LYS A 9 -1.37 -29.05 -12.02
C LYS A 9 -0.64 -28.42 -10.83
N ASP A 10 -0.63 -27.10 -10.72
CA ASP A 10 -0.08 -26.45 -9.54
C ASP A 10 -1.08 -26.52 -8.39
N TRP A 11 -0.74 -27.36 -7.41
CA TRP A 11 -1.38 -27.42 -6.12
C TRP A 11 -1.30 -26.04 -5.45
N PHE A 12 -2.44 -25.41 -5.20
CA PHE A 12 -2.50 -24.24 -4.32
C PHE A 12 -2.63 -24.71 -2.87
N PHE A 13 -1.66 -24.34 -2.05
CA PHE A 13 -1.66 -24.61 -0.62
C PHE A 13 -2.43 -23.50 0.09
N ILE A 14 -3.48 -23.88 0.82
CA ILE A 14 -4.22 -23.01 1.73
C ILE A 14 -3.45 -23.02 3.05
N ASN A 15 -2.85 -21.90 3.42
CA ASN A 15 -2.23 -21.74 4.74
C ASN A 15 -3.31 -21.23 5.71
N ASP A 16 -3.69 -22.06 6.68
CA ASP A 16 -4.64 -21.66 7.73
C ASP A 16 -3.85 -20.90 8.81
N TYR A 17 -3.96 -19.58 8.81
CA TYR A 17 -3.11 -18.67 9.57
C TYR A 17 -3.56 -18.61 11.04
N ASN A 18 -3.34 -19.69 11.79
CA ASN A 18 -3.56 -19.71 13.24
C ASN A 18 -2.57 -20.65 13.95
N SER A 19 -1.28 -20.49 13.65
CA SER A 19 -0.19 -21.24 14.30
C SER A 19 0.93 -20.28 14.72
N THR A 20 1.21 -20.23 16.02
CA THR A 20 2.23 -19.39 16.67
C THR A 20 3.64 -20.03 16.69
N ASN A 21 3.95 -20.99 15.80
CA ASN A 21 5.24 -21.70 15.85
C ASN A 21 6.03 -21.64 14.52
N PRO A 22 7.27 -21.12 14.50
CA PRO A 22 8.01 -20.78 13.27
C PRO A 22 8.92 -21.89 12.70
N CYS A 23 8.64 -23.18 12.92
CA CYS A 23 9.45 -24.28 12.39
C CYS A 23 8.59 -25.45 11.88
N TYR A 24 8.37 -25.54 10.57
CA TYR A 24 7.67 -26.67 9.95
C TYR A 24 8.66 -27.77 9.54
N SER A 25 8.74 -28.82 10.35
CA SER A 25 8.77 -30.18 9.79
C SER A 25 7.33 -30.56 9.45
N TRP A 26 7.11 -31.15 8.28
CA TRP A 26 5.78 -31.50 7.79
C TRP A 26 5.24 -32.73 8.53
N GLU A 27 4.77 -32.54 9.76
CA GLU A 27 3.95 -33.54 10.44
C GLU A 27 2.47 -33.25 10.20
N LYS A 28 1.76 -34.25 9.65
CA LYS A 28 0.29 -34.27 9.61
C LYS A 28 -0.24 -34.23 11.04
N TYR A 29 -0.56 -33.03 11.53
CA TYR A 29 -1.39 -32.90 12.72
C TYR A 29 -2.82 -33.33 12.37
N HIS A 30 -3.13 -34.59 12.68
CA HIS A 30 -4.49 -35.07 12.79
C HIS A 30 -5.13 -34.38 14.00
N TYR A 31 -5.85 -33.28 13.76
CA TYR A 31 -6.83 -32.77 14.71
C TYR A 31 -7.99 -33.78 14.80
N TYR A 32 -7.82 -34.79 15.65
CA TYR A 32 -8.92 -35.55 16.23
C TYR A 32 -9.60 -34.63 17.24
N PHE A 33 -10.65 -33.95 16.80
CA PHE A 33 -11.85 -33.53 17.54
C PHE A 33 -12.43 -32.30 16.84
N ILE A 34 -13.56 -32.52 16.16
CA ILE A 34 -14.42 -31.52 15.50
C ILE A 34 -13.85 -30.99 14.17
N TYR A 35 -13.93 -31.80 13.11
CA TYR A 35 -14.04 -31.25 11.75
C TYR A 35 -15.45 -30.67 11.60
N PRO A 36 -15.68 -29.35 11.51
CA PRO A 36 -16.78 -28.91 10.69
C PRO A 36 -16.37 -29.31 9.27
N LYS A 37 -17.13 -30.19 8.62
CA LYS A 37 -17.10 -30.32 7.15
C LYS A 37 -17.02 -28.89 6.62
N ILE A 38 -15.92 -28.48 5.99
CA ILE A 38 -15.78 -27.14 5.41
C ILE A 38 -16.99 -26.98 4.51
N SER A 39 -17.97 -26.22 4.99
CA SER A 39 -19.30 -26.24 4.40
C SER A 39 -19.16 -25.76 2.97
N HIS A 40 -19.95 -26.31 2.04
CA HIS A 40 -20.09 -25.71 0.71
C HIS A 40 -20.58 -24.24 0.78
N LYS A 41 -21.02 -23.78 1.96
CA LYS A 41 -21.36 -22.40 2.29
C LYS A 41 -20.18 -21.55 2.80
N ALA A 42 -18.99 -22.12 3.02
CA ALA A 42 -17.82 -21.37 3.46
C ALA A 42 -17.40 -20.34 2.40
N THR A 43 -17.11 -19.14 2.88
CA THR A 43 -16.56 -18.04 2.08
C THR A 43 -15.09 -17.85 2.43
N TRP A 44 -14.28 -17.61 1.41
CA TRP A 44 -12.83 -17.43 1.50
C TRP A 44 -12.51 -15.96 1.31
N ASP A 45 -11.70 -15.37 2.20
CA ASP A 45 -11.13 -14.06 1.95
C ASP A 45 -10.01 -14.20 0.92
N VAL A 46 -10.12 -13.46 -0.18
CA VAL A 46 -9.16 -13.56 -1.28
C VAL A 46 -8.09 -12.50 -1.09
N GLN A 47 -6.85 -12.96 -1.10
CA GLN A 47 -5.65 -12.14 -1.17
C GLN A 47 -4.84 -12.62 -2.37
N ALA A 48 -4.13 -11.70 -3.02
CA ALA A 48 -3.28 -12.02 -4.15
C ALA A 48 -1.94 -11.31 -4.01
N THR A 49 -0.88 -11.95 -4.47
CA THR A 49 0.44 -11.33 -4.55
C THR A 49 0.84 -11.27 -6.02
N ALA A 50 1.14 -10.09 -6.54
CA ALA A 50 1.43 -9.90 -7.95
C ALA A 50 2.44 -8.78 -8.20
N PRO A 51 3.29 -8.90 -9.23
CA PRO A 51 4.08 -7.78 -9.72
C PRO A 51 3.17 -6.67 -10.24
N LEU A 52 3.45 -5.43 -9.84
CA LEU A 52 2.69 -4.29 -10.35
C LEU A 52 3.53 -3.01 -10.34
N MET A 53 3.50 -2.27 -11.44
CA MET A 53 4.17 -0.98 -11.58
C MET A 53 3.44 0.14 -10.81
N LEU A 54 4.18 1.17 -10.40
CA LEU A 54 3.64 2.29 -9.61
C LEU A 54 2.56 3.10 -10.36
N GLU A 55 2.61 3.16 -11.69
CA GLU A 55 1.58 3.79 -12.53
C GLU A 55 0.24 3.06 -12.43
N ALA A 56 0.29 1.73 -12.27
CA ALA A 56 -0.91 0.93 -12.06
C ALA A 56 -1.42 1.10 -10.62
N VAL A 57 -0.54 1.31 -9.63
CA VAL A 57 -0.95 1.70 -8.27
C VAL A 57 -1.71 3.04 -8.30
N GLN A 58 -1.21 4.02 -9.05
CA GLN A 58 -1.90 5.29 -9.29
C GLN A 58 -3.30 5.06 -9.89
N ASP A 59 -3.39 4.25 -10.95
CA ASP A 59 -4.67 3.94 -11.61
C ASP A 59 -5.67 3.26 -10.66
N LEU A 60 -5.21 2.34 -9.81
CA LEU A 60 -6.05 1.65 -8.84
C LEU A 60 -6.63 2.62 -7.81
N LEU A 61 -5.83 3.55 -7.31
CA LEU A 61 -6.30 4.59 -6.39
C LEU A 61 -7.33 5.50 -7.08
N VAL A 62 -7.10 5.88 -8.34
CA VAL A 62 -8.08 6.64 -9.13
C VAL A 62 -9.38 5.85 -9.32
N ALA A 63 -9.29 4.57 -9.68
CA ALA A 63 -10.44 3.69 -9.88
C ALA A 63 -11.29 3.56 -8.60
N HIS A 64 -10.65 3.49 -7.43
CA HIS A 64 -11.34 3.50 -6.14
C HIS A 64 -12.17 4.77 -5.93
N PHE A 65 -11.57 5.93 -6.18
CA PHE A 65 -12.28 7.21 -6.05
C PHE A 65 -13.44 7.36 -7.02
N ARG A 66 -13.29 6.83 -8.23
CA ARG A 66 -14.34 6.75 -9.25
C ARG A 66 -15.40 5.69 -8.97
N LYS A 67 -15.20 4.88 -7.91
CA LYS A 67 -16.09 3.77 -7.51
C LYS A 67 -16.24 2.73 -8.60
N GLU A 68 -15.19 2.49 -9.36
CA GLU A 68 -15.15 1.44 -10.38
C GLU A 68 -15.14 0.06 -9.69
N ASP A 69 -15.91 -0.91 -10.22
CA ASP A 69 -15.84 -2.30 -9.74
C ASP A 69 -14.61 -2.97 -10.35
N HIS A 70 -13.48 -2.90 -9.64
CA HIS A 70 -12.19 -3.36 -10.13
C HIS A 70 -11.74 -4.65 -9.42
N PRO A 71 -11.26 -5.70 -10.12
CA PRO A 71 -10.89 -6.98 -9.51
C PRO A 71 -9.80 -6.86 -8.44
N LEU A 72 -8.87 -5.93 -8.62
CA LEU A 72 -7.80 -5.65 -7.69
C LEU A 72 -8.18 -4.68 -6.58
N LEU A 73 -9.42 -4.17 -6.48
CA LEU A 73 -9.82 -3.28 -5.37
C LEU A 73 -10.63 -4.02 -4.31
N PRO A 74 -10.49 -3.63 -3.02
CA PRO A 74 -11.32 -4.19 -1.97
C PRO A 74 -12.75 -3.67 -2.10
N ARG A 75 -13.74 -4.56 -1.93
CA ARG A 75 -15.15 -4.14 -1.86
C ARG A 75 -15.52 -3.46 -0.54
N ASN A 76 -14.80 -3.79 0.53
CA ASN A 76 -15.04 -3.20 1.83
C ASN A 76 -14.34 -1.84 1.94
N LYS A 77 -15.14 -0.77 1.92
CA LYS A 77 -14.68 0.63 1.98
C LYS A 77 -13.80 0.95 3.20
N LYS A 78 -13.81 0.13 4.25
CA LYS A 78 -12.94 0.34 5.43
C LYS A 78 -11.45 0.28 5.08
N TRP A 79 -11.07 -0.53 4.08
CA TRP A 79 -9.69 -0.68 3.61
C TRP A 79 -9.17 0.49 2.76
N MET A 80 -10.06 1.45 2.48
CA MET A 80 -9.80 2.55 1.54
C MET A 80 -10.43 3.86 2.02
N LYS A 81 -10.60 4.00 3.34
CA LYS A 81 -11.35 5.13 3.92
C LYS A 81 -10.62 6.45 3.71
N ASN A 82 -9.31 6.47 3.88
CA ASN A 82 -8.43 7.63 3.68
C ASN A 82 -7.46 7.39 2.51
N ALA A 83 -7.80 6.49 1.59
CA ALA A 83 -7.10 6.40 0.31
C ALA A 83 -7.08 7.77 -0.37
N VAL A 84 -5.96 8.10 -1.01
CA VAL A 84 -5.72 9.39 -1.66
C VAL A 84 -4.79 9.15 -2.85
N TYR A 85 -4.96 9.93 -3.92
CA TYR A 85 -4.02 9.95 -5.04
C TYR A 85 -3.59 11.36 -5.38
N VAL A 86 -2.32 11.53 -5.70
CA VAL A 86 -1.73 12.79 -6.15
C VAL A 86 -2.26 13.10 -7.53
N GLN A 87 -2.97 14.22 -7.66
CA GLN A 87 -3.39 14.76 -8.94
C GLN A 87 -2.30 15.67 -9.50
N GLU A 88 -2.25 15.77 -10.82
CA GLU A 88 -1.27 16.61 -11.52
C GLU A 88 -1.41 18.08 -11.14
N ASN A 89 -2.66 18.57 -11.04
CA ASN A 89 -2.94 19.94 -10.62
C ASN A 89 -2.53 20.27 -9.18
N TRP A 90 -2.22 19.27 -8.33
CA TRP A 90 -1.69 19.54 -6.99
C TRP A 90 -0.25 20.03 -7.05
N LEU A 91 0.47 19.63 -8.09
CA LEU A 91 1.87 19.98 -8.35
C LEU A 91 2.00 21.37 -8.99
N ASP A 92 0.89 22.01 -9.35
CA ASP A 92 0.83 23.39 -9.85
C ASP A 92 0.86 24.45 -8.73
N SER A 93 0.80 24.03 -7.46
CA SER A 93 0.78 24.98 -6.34
C SER A 93 2.09 25.75 -6.15
N ALA A 94 1.99 26.91 -5.50
CA ALA A 94 3.12 27.82 -5.30
C ALA A 94 4.35 27.14 -4.67
N TYR A 95 4.13 26.21 -3.73
CA TYR A 95 5.22 25.43 -3.12
C TYR A 95 5.99 24.61 -4.15
N PHE A 96 5.31 23.79 -4.95
CA PHE A 96 5.97 22.91 -5.92
C PHE A 96 6.60 23.69 -7.08
N GLN A 97 5.95 24.76 -7.53
CA GLN A 97 6.52 25.66 -8.54
C GLN A 97 7.79 26.36 -8.01
N GLY A 98 7.78 26.81 -6.76
CA GLY A 98 8.96 27.40 -6.12
C GLY A 98 10.09 26.39 -5.87
N ALA A 99 9.74 25.15 -5.48
CA ALA A 99 10.71 24.11 -5.17
C ALA A 99 11.34 23.48 -6.41
N PHE A 100 10.55 23.22 -7.46
CA PHE A 100 10.97 22.40 -8.60
C PHE A 100 10.85 23.09 -9.96
N GLY A 101 10.32 24.32 -10.02
CA GLY A 101 10.26 25.15 -11.22
C GLY A 101 9.24 24.71 -12.29
N SER A 102 8.56 23.58 -12.10
CA SER A 102 7.48 23.09 -12.97
C SER A 102 6.62 22.08 -12.22
N SER A 103 5.46 21.70 -12.77
CA SER A 103 4.63 20.60 -12.27
C SER A 103 4.92 19.25 -12.93
N ASN A 104 5.68 19.24 -14.02
CA ASN A 104 6.02 18.05 -14.81
C ASN A 104 7.15 17.21 -14.19
N TRP A 105 7.70 17.62 -13.04
CA TRP A 105 8.79 16.90 -12.37
C TRP A 105 8.38 15.49 -11.92
N ALA A 106 7.09 15.25 -11.64
CA ALA A 106 6.61 13.96 -11.17
C ALA A 106 5.97 13.17 -12.31
N THR A 107 6.69 12.21 -12.85
CA THR A 107 6.13 11.18 -13.74
C THR A 107 5.04 10.36 -13.04
N LYS A 108 4.27 9.57 -13.79
CA LYS A 108 3.10 8.86 -13.24
C LYS A 108 3.46 7.82 -12.17
N ASP A 109 4.63 7.21 -12.26
CA ASP A 109 5.19 6.28 -11.26
C ASP A 109 5.60 7.02 -9.99
N VAL A 110 6.24 8.19 -10.11
CA VAL A 110 6.53 9.09 -8.97
C VAL A 110 5.22 9.45 -8.26
N ARG A 111 4.18 9.87 -9.01
CA ARG A 111 2.85 10.14 -8.44
C ARG A 111 2.22 8.90 -7.81
N GLY A 112 2.40 7.72 -8.40
CA GLY A 112 1.93 6.46 -7.86
C GLY A 112 2.57 6.11 -6.51
N PHE A 113 3.89 6.27 -6.40
CA PHE A 113 4.63 6.12 -5.14
C PHE A 113 4.15 7.12 -4.08
N LEU A 114 4.11 8.41 -4.43
CA LEU A 114 3.66 9.45 -3.50
C LEU A 114 2.24 9.20 -3.03
N SER A 115 1.35 8.72 -3.90
CA SER A 115 -0.04 8.42 -3.58
C SER A 115 -0.19 7.26 -2.59
N ILE A 116 0.56 6.18 -2.78
CA ILE A 116 0.48 5.03 -1.86
C ILE A 116 1.13 5.35 -0.52
N VAL A 117 2.24 6.09 -0.49
CA VAL A 117 2.85 6.57 0.76
C VAL A 117 1.90 7.54 1.47
N LEU A 118 1.31 8.50 0.74
CA LEU A 118 0.36 9.47 1.28
C LEU A 118 -0.89 8.78 1.84
N THR A 119 -1.39 7.73 1.18
CA THR A 119 -2.48 6.89 1.68
C THR A 119 -2.09 6.23 3.02
N ASN A 120 -0.90 5.65 3.12
CA ASN A 120 -0.44 5.04 4.37
C ASN A 120 -0.36 6.07 5.51
N ILE A 121 0.29 7.22 5.29
CA ILE A 121 0.49 8.23 6.35
C ILE A 121 -0.82 8.92 6.77
N LYS A 122 -1.79 9.10 5.86
CA LYS A 122 -3.10 9.67 6.20
C LYS A 122 -3.99 8.68 6.97
N GLU A 123 -3.75 7.38 6.85
CA GLU A 123 -4.41 6.34 7.65
C GLU A 123 -3.86 6.26 9.09
N ALA A 124 -2.64 6.75 9.33
CA ALA A 124 -2.06 6.80 10.67
C ALA A 124 -2.88 7.70 11.60
N ARG A 125 -2.83 7.38 12.90
CA ARG A 125 -3.66 8.05 13.91
C ARG A 125 -2.79 8.87 14.84
N LYS A 126 -3.36 9.94 15.39
CA LYS A 126 -2.70 10.66 16.47
C LYS A 126 -2.82 9.82 17.74
N LEU A 127 -1.77 9.75 18.55
CA LEU A 127 -1.83 9.18 19.90
C LEU A 127 -2.62 10.11 20.83
N THR A 128 -3.89 10.37 20.52
CA THR A 128 -4.76 11.16 21.41
C THR A 128 -5.46 10.23 22.39
N ALA A 129 -4.73 9.78 23.40
CA ALA A 129 -5.32 9.54 24.70
C ALA A 129 -4.82 10.63 25.63
N SER A 130 -5.72 11.52 26.03
CA SER A 130 -5.47 12.41 27.16
C SER A 130 -4.98 11.58 28.35
N ILE A 131 -3.90 12.02 29.01
CA ILE A 131 -3.41 11.45 30.27
C ILE A 131 -4.55 11.34 31.30
N PHE A 132 -5.55 12.22 31.19
CA PHE A 132 -6.73 12.29 32.06
C PHE A 132 -7.90 11.39 31.64
N ARG A 133 -7.80 10.62 30.54
CA ARG A 133 -8.85 9.67 30.09
C ARG A 133 -8.27 8.33 29.61
N PRO A 134 -7.66 7.53 30.51
CA PRO A 134 -7.07 6.23 30.18
C PRO A 134 -8.08 5.24 29.61
N PHE A 135 -9.37 5.34 29.96
CA PHE A 135 -10.42 4.44 29.44
C PHE A 135 -10.65 4.55 27.91
N LYS A 136 -10.24 5.63 27.26
CA LYS A 136 -10.30 5.73 25.79
C LYS A 136 -9.13 5.02 25.07
N ARG A 137 -8.06 4.63 25.78
CA ARG A 137 -6.96 3.82 25.23
C ARG A 137 -7.41 2.40 24.86
N PHE A 138 -8.21 1.78 25.72
CA PHE A 138 -8.62 0.38 25.60
C PHE A 138 -9.56 0.05 24.42
N ILE A 139 -10.12 1.05 23.72
CA ILE A 139 -11.17 0.82 22.71
C ILE A 139 -10.65 1.04 21.29
N ILE A 140 -9.56 1.80 21.10
CA ILE A 140 -9.13 2.26 19.78
C ILE A 140 -7.71 1.80 19.53
N SER A 141 -7.55 0.51 19.16
CA SER A 141 -6.29 0.04 18.61
C SER A 141 -5.96 0.83 17.33
N THR A 142 -4.83 1.52 17.33
CA THR A 142 -4.21 2.19 16.18
C THR A 142 -3.39 1.16 15.38
N GLN A 143 -4.04 0.05 15.03
CA GLN A 143 -3.42 -1.09 14.35
C GLN A 143 -2.57 -0.61 13.16
N GLY A 144 -1.46 -1.32 12.91
CA GLY A 144 -0.52 -0.98 11.84
C GLY A 144 -1.18 -0.79 10.48
N PRO A 145 -0.48 -0.19 9.50
CA PRO A 145 -1.04 0.12 8.18
C PRO A 145 -1.63 -1.11 7.48
N LYS A 146 -1.18 -2.32 7.84
CA LYS A 146 -1.77 -3.60 7.48
C LYS A 146 -3.28 -3.71 7.67
N VAL A 147 -3.88 -2.98 8.59
CA VAL A 147 -5.33 -3.12 8.86
C VAL A 147 -6.16 -2.17 8.02
N PHE A 148 -5.54 -1.10 7.55
CA PHE A 148 -6.23 0.02 6.90
C PHE A 148 -5.86 0.19 5.44
N VAL A 149 -4.77 -0.43 4.97
CA VAL A 149 -4.29 -0.34 3.60
C VAL A 149 -4.39 -1.71 2.93
N TRP A 150 -5.07 -1.71 1.78
CA TRP A 150 -5.35 -2.92 1.02
C TRP A 150 -4.17 -3.40 0.16
N LEU A 151 -3.22 -2.51 -0.15
CA LEU A 151 -2.08 -2.76 -1.02
C LEU A 151 -0.79 -2.52 -0.25
N MET A 152 0.05 -3.55 -0.15
CA MET A 152 1.31 -3.48 0.60
C MET A 152 2.46 -4.03 -0.22
N PRO A 153 3.66 -3.42 -0.17
CA PRO A 153 4.80 -3.97 -0.87
C PRO A 153 5.32 -5.20 -0.11
N ARG A 154 5.68 -6.24 -0.86
CA ARG A 154 6.44 -7.39 -0.34
C ARG A 154 7.93 -7.10 -0.28
N HIS A 155 8.37 -6.03 -0.96
CA HIS A 155 9.70 -5.43 -0.88
C HIS A 155 9.74 -4.28 0.15
N TYR A 156 10.92 -3.92 0.64
CA TYR A 156 11.15 -2.78 1.53
C TYR A 156 10.76 -1.49 0.82
N TRP A 157 10.28 -0.50 1.57
CA TRP A 157 9.97 0.80 0.98
C TRP A 157 11.21 1.49 0.42
N THR A 158 12.40 1.22 0.97
CA THR A 158 13.70 1.66 0.42
C THR A 158 13.91 1.11 -0.99
N SER A 159 13.67 -0.18 -1.23
CA SER A 159 13.76 -0.80 -2.56
C SER A 159 12.69 -0.25 -3.50
N VAL A 160 11.45 -0.05 -3.03
CA VAL A 160 10.40 0.53 -3.87
C VAL A 160 10.73 1.98 -4.26
N PHE A 161 11.31 2.76 -3.34
CA PHE A 161 11.72 4.14 -3.58
C PHE A 161 12.87 4.24 -4.59
N SER A 162 13.82 3.30 -4.58
CA SER A 162 14.94 3.30 -5.54
C SER A 162 14.49 3.18 -7.00
N LEU A 163 13.27 2.71 -7.27
CA LEU A 163 12.70 2.66 -8.63
C LEU A 163 12.37 4.03 -9.21
N ILE A 164 12.25 5.06 -8.36
CA ILE A 164 11.91 6.42 -8.80
C ILE A 164 12.97 7.45 -8.42
N GLU A 165 13.96 7.08 -7.60
CA GLU A 165 14.95 8.00 -7.03
C GLU A 165 15.66 8.83 -8.10
N GLU A 166 16.11 8.20 -9.19
CA GLU A 166 16.80 8.87 -10.30
C GLU A 166 15.92 9.85 -11.09
N LYS A 167 14.59 9.78 -10.92
CA LYS A 167 13.61 10.65 -11.59
C LYS A 167 13.29 11.90 -10.77
N LEU A 168 13.76 11.96 -9.53
CA LEU A 168 13.42 13.04 -8.61
C LEU A 168 14.35 14.25 -8.80
N PRO A 169 13.85 15.47 -8.58
CA PRO A 169 14.69 16.66 -8.56
C PRO A 169 15.84 16.56 -7.54
N PRO A 170 17.02 17.17 -7.77
CA PRO A 170 18.16 17.09 -6.86
C PRO A 170 17.90 17.61 -5.43
N ASN A 171 16.95 18.54 -5.28
CA ASN A 171 16.54 19.11 -4.00
C ASN A 171 15.29 18.45 -3.41
N PHE A 172 14.90 17.28 -3.91
CA PHE A 172 13.72 16.58 -3.46
C PHE A 172 13.86 16.09 -2.02
N GLN A 173 12.94 16.53 -1.15
CA GLN A 173 12.84 16.07 0.24
C GLN A 173 11.49 15.38 0.45
N LEU A 174 11.51 14.04 0.55
CA LEU A 174 10.29 13.22 0.59
C LEU A 174 9.31 13.66 1.69
N TRP A 175 9.82 13.96 2.89
CA TRP A 175 8.98 14.39 4.00
C TRP A 175 8.27 15.72 3.73
N GLU A 176 9.00 16.74 3.27
CA GLU A 176 8.44 18.07 2.99
C GLU A 176 7.40 18.02 1.86
N VAL A 177 7.68 17.23 0.81
CA VAL A 177 6.75 16.98 -0.29
C VAL A 177 5.47 16.34 0.23
N LEU A 178 5.58 15.32 1.08
CA LEU A 178 4.41 14.65 1.66
C LEU A 178 3.61 15.55 2.61
N GLU A 179 4.26 16.45 3.37
CA GLU A 179 3.55 17.45 4.19
C GLU A 179 2.70 18.39 3.34
N HIS A 180 3.24 18.88 2.22
CA HIS A 180 2.49 19.74 1.30
C HIS A 180 1.42 18.97 0.52
N LEU A 181 1.70 17.74 0.08
CA LEU A 181 0.69 16.90 -0.57
C LEU A 181 -0.44 16.50 0.41
N ALA A 182 -0.15 16.35 1.69
CA ALA A 182 -1.16 16.06 2.71
C ALA A 182 -2.20 17.17 2.84
N CYS A 183 -1.89 18.39 2.40
CA CYS A 183 -2.82 19.49 2.32
C CYS A 183 -3.98 19.28 1.37
N TYR A 184 -3.87 18.38 0.40
CA TYR A 184 -4.92 18.18 -0.59
C TYR A 184 -5.77 16.95 -0.28
N GLN A 185 -7.02 16.99 -0.71
CA GLN A 185 -7.91 15.83 -0.74
C GLN A 185 -8.53 15.69 -2.12
N ASN A 186 -8.70 14.45 -2.58
CA ASN A 186 -9.40 14.20 -3.82
C ASN A 186 -10.89 14.55 -3.68
N THR A 187 -11.42 15.20 -4.70
CA THR A 187 -12.85 15.49 -4.85
C THR A 187 -13.44 14.62 -5.97
N LYS A 188 -14.77 14.65 -6.12
CA LYS A 188 -15.44 13.88 -7.19
C LYS A 188 -15.33 14.55 -8.56
N ASP A 189 -15.24 15.86 -8.57
CA ASP A 189 -15.17 16.74 -9.74
C ASP A 189 -13.72 17.02 -10.18
N GLY A 190 -12.72 16.61 -9.39
CA GLY A 190 -11.31 16.89 -9.67
C GLY A 190 -10.88 18.31 -9.25
N GLU A 191 -11.77 19.08 -8.64
CA GLU A 191 -11.44 20.38 -8.07
C GLU A 191 -10.38 20.28 -6.98
N LEU A 192 -9.49 21.27 -6.96
CA LEU A 192 -8.46 21.38 -5.95
C LEU A 192 -9.12 21.76 -4.61
N LYS A 193 -8.92 20.93 -3.59
CA LYS A 193 -9.53 21.16 -2.27
C LYS A 193 -8.55 20.88 -1.15
N LEU A 194 -8.49 21.80 -0.20
CA LEU A 194 -7.72 21.61 1.02
C LEU A 194 -8.37 20.60 1.97
N ASP A 195 -7.54 19.71 2.50
CA ASP A 195 -7.80 18.90 3.69
C ASP A 195 -7.43 19.73 4.93
N LYS A 196 -8.43 20.46 5.45
CA LYS A 196 -8.29 21.34 6.63
C LYS A 196 -7.81 20.62 7.90
N ARG A 197 -7.76 19.29 7.91
CA ARG A 197 -7.15 18.52 9.01
C ARG A 197 -5.64 18.67 9.03
N PHE A 198 -5.01 18.73 7.85
CA PHE A 198 -3.56 18.73 7.72
C PHE A 198 -2.99 20.11 7.38
N CYS A 199 -3.81 21.05 6.90
CA CYS A 199 -3.32 22.34 6.43
C CYS A 199 -4.22 23.52 6.75
N THR A 200 -3.59 24.68 6.78
CA THR A 200 -4.18 26.02 6.80
C THR A 200 -3.84 26.75 5.49
N GLY A 201 -4.21 28.02 5.38
CA GLY A 201 -3.95 28.83 4.19
C GLY A 201 -4.96 28.61 3.06
N GLU A 202 -4.53 28.94 1.84
CA GLU A 202 -5.36 28.94 0.63
C GLU A 202 -4.99 27.79 -0.30
N VAL A 203 -5.91 27.46 -1.21
CA VAL A 203 -5.78 26.32 -2.12
C VAL A 203 -4.50 26.39 -2.98
N ASP A 204 -4.13 27.59 -3.45
CA ASP A 204 -2.96 27.81 -4.32
C ASP A 204 -1.64 27.91 -3.55
N ASN A 205 -1.71 28.12 -2.23
CA ASN A 205 -0.56 28.25 -1.34
C ASN A 205 -0.88 27.62 0.02
N PRO A 206 -1.05 26.30 0.08
CA PRO A 206 -1.39 25.63 1.31
C PRO A 206 -0.22 25.66 2.29
N GLN A 207 -0.54 25.71 3.58
CA GLN A 207 0.46 25.69 4.65
C GLN A 207 0.24 24.45 5.52
N PRO A 208 1.16 23.47 5.53
CA PRO A 208 1.12 22.34 6.46
C PRO A 208 1.01 22.81 7.91
N ASN A 209 0.09 22.23 8.67
CA ASN A 209 -0.18 22.62 10.05
C ASN A 209 0.55 21.75 11.11
N GLY A 210 1.41 20.83 10.67
CA GLY A 210 2.15 19.91 11.52
C GLY A 210 1.37 18.66 11.99
N GLU A 211 0.08 18.53 11.71
CA GLU A 211 -0.73 17.38 12.16
C GLU A 211 -0.19 16.02 11.67
N LEU A 212 0.54 16.00 10.56
CA LEU A 212 1.16 14.78 10.03
C LEU A 212 2.34 14.29 10.90
N GLN A 213 3.08 15.21 11.53
CA GLN A 213 4.23 14.90 12.40
C GLN A 213 3.78 14.16 13.67
N ASP A 214 2.57 14.46 14.14
CA ASP A 214 1.97 13.85 15.33
C ASP A 214 1.33 12.48 15.05
N LYS A 215 1.33 12.01 13.79
CA LYS A 215 0.75 10.72 13.43
C LYS A 215 1.68 9.57 13.75
N THR A 216 1.11 8.49 14.26
CA THR A 216 1.80 7.24 14.52
C THR A 216 0.93 6.02 14.20
N TRP A 217 1.58 4.87 14.09
CA TRP A 217 0.96 3.57 14.30
C TRP A 217 1.41 3.04 15.66
N SER A 218 0.56 2.30 16.36
CA SER A 218 0.97 1.65 17.60
C SER A 218 0.18 0.37 17.83
N LEU A 219 0.66 -0.44 18.75
CA LEU A 219 -0.13 -1.57 19.24
C LEU A 219 -1.24 -1.08 20.17
N TRP A 220 -1.96 -2.03 20.77
CA TRP A 220 -2.94 -1.74 21.80
C TRP A 220 -2.28 -0.94 22.95
N ASP A 221 -3.03 0.01 23.52
CA ASP A 221 -2.57 0.90 24.60
C ASP A 221 -1.36 1.77 24.28
N ASP A 222 -1.22 2.21 23.02
CA ASP A 222 -0.15 3.11 22.55
C ASP A 222 1.26 2.50 22.71
N TYR A 223 1.38 1.17 22.86
CA TYR A 223 2.67 0.50 23.05
C TYR A 223 3.51 0.52 21.77
N ASP A 224 4.80 0.85 21.94
CA ASP A 224 5.85 0.91 20.91
C ASP A 224 5.42 1.65 19.62
N PRO A 225 5.12 2.96 19.72
CA PRO A 225 4.59 3.70 18.58
C PRO A 225 5.66 3.92 17.50
N LEU A 226 5.29 3.68 16.25
CA LEU A 226 6.04 4.09 15.08
C LEU A 226 5.52 5.44 14.58
N SER A 227 6.33 6.49 14.71
CA SER A 227 6.05 7.78 14.08
C SER A 227 6.06 7.67 12.56
N VAL A 228 5.07 8.31 11.92
CA VAL A 228 4.99 8.49 10.47
C VAL A 228 6.24 9.17 9.93
N LYS A 229 6.72 10.23 10.60
CA LYS A 229 7.92 10.97 10.19
C LYS A 229 9.16 10.07 10.20
N ARG A 230 9.35 9.34 11.31
CA ARG A 230 10.47 8.38 11.44
C ARG A 230 10.44 7.33 10.33
N TRP A 231 9.26 6.84 9.96
CA TRP A 231 9.12 5.90 8.84
C TRP A 231 9.53 6.53 7.52
N VAL A 232 8.96 7.68 7.15
CA VAL A 232 9.28 8.33 5.87
C VAL A 232 10.76 8.68 5.76
N GLU A 233 11.36 9.24 6.83
CA GLU A 233 12.78 9.55 6.86
C GLU A 233 13.65 8.30 6.69
N SER A 234 13.22 7.15 7.24
CA SER A 234 13.97 5.90 7.07
C SER A 234 13.94 5.32 5.66
N ILE A 235 12.99 5.74 4.80
CA ILE A 235 12.94 5.31 3.39
C ILE A 235 14.11 5.93 2.61
N VAL A 236 14.44 7.19 2.89
CA VAL A 236 15.48 7.95 2.17
C VAL A 236 16.85 7.91 2.83
N ASN A 237 16.89 7.68 4.15
CA ASN A 237 18.16 7.66 4.92
C ASN A 237 18.80 6.26 4.99
N GLN A 238 18.22 5.27 4.32
CA GLN A 238 18.74 3.91 4.26
C GLN A 238 18.99 3.50 2.81
N PRO A 239 20.01 2.66 2.56
CA PRO A 239 20.27 2.17 1.21
C PRO A 239 19.14 1.24 0.74
N ALA A 240 18.92 1.21 -0.58
CA ALA A 240 18.00 0.27 -1.21
C ALA A 240 18.26 -1.17 -0.75
N GLY A 241 17.21 -1.94 -0.50
CA GLY A 241 17.31 -3.29 0.07
C GLY A 241 17.48 -3.34 1.58
N SER A 242 17.53 -2.20 2.28
CA SER A 242 17.55 -2.17 3.76
C SER A 242 16.17 -1.96 4.37
N PRO A 243 15.90 -2.53 5.57
CA PRO A 243 14.60 -2.43 6.20
C PRO A 243 14.29 -1.02 6.72
N ASP A 244 13.35 -0.33 6.06
CA ASP A 244 12.75 0.90 6.59
C ASP A 244 12.07 0.65 7.96
N ALA A 245 11.80 1.73 8.69
CA ALA A 245 11.28 1.63 10.06
C ALA A 245 9.90 0.96 10.13
N LEU A 246 9.06 1.04 9.09
CA LEU A 246 7.79 0.32 9.06
C LEU A 246 8.01 -1.17 8.83
N SER A 247 8.89 -1.56 7.92
CA SER A 247 9.27 -2.95 7.75
C SER A 247 9.89 -3.57 9.00
N ALA A 248 10.77 -2.84 9.69
CA ALA A 248 11.35 -3.29 10.96
C ALA A 248 10.28 -3.42 12.06
N TRP A 249 9.38 -2.45 12.15
CA TRP A 249 8.27 -2.47 13.12
C TRP A 249 7.29 -3.60 12.83
N ASP A 250 6.98 -3.85 11.56
CA ASP A 250 6.14 -4.96 11.11
C ASP A 250 6.73 -6.33 11.47
N ALA A 251 8.03 -6.51 11.27
CA ALA A 251 8.73 -7.73 11.64
C ALA A 251 8.79 -7.97 13.15
N LYS A 252 8.79 -6.90 13.95
CA LYS A 252 8.80 -6.98 15.41
C LYS A 252 7.43 -7.29 16.00
N HIS A 253 6.35 -6.80 15.39
CA HIS A 253 5.03 -6.76 16.02
C HIS A 253 3.93 -7.56 15.31
N PHE A 254 4.14 -7.93 14.05
CA PHE A 254 3.18 -8.69 13.26
C PHE A 254 3.86 -9.93 12.67
N ASP A 255 3.80 -10.11 11.35
CA ASP A 255 4.34 -11.28 10.66
C ASP A 255 5.55 -10.95 9.76
N GLY A 256 6.03 -9.70 9.77
CA GLY A 256 7.19 -9.27 8.99
C GLY A 256 7.04 -9.40 7.48
N GLN A 257 5.81 -9.40 6.97
CA GLN A 257 5.54 -9.55 5.55
C GLN A 257 5.94 -8.32 4.70
N ILE A 258 5.98 -7.11 5.28
CA ILE A 258 6.40 -5.90 4.56
C ILE A 258 7.91 -5.94 4.38
N GLY A 259 8.38 -6.07 3.14
CA GLY A 259 9.80 -6.24 2.84
C GLY A 259 10.36 -7.64 3.07
N ALA A 260 9.49 -8.64 3.28
CA ALA A 260 9.91 -10.03 3.41
C ALA A 260 10.70 -10.52 2.18
N PHE A 261 10.48 -9.96 0.99
CA PHE A 261 11.13 -10.44 -0.22
C PHE A 261 12.60 -10.00 -0.30
N ASP A 262 12.93 -8.75 0.02
CA ASP A 262 14.33 -8.33 0.15
C ASP A 262 15.06 -9.14 1.22
N LYS A 263 14.41 -9.39 2.37
CA LYS A 263 14.98 -10.25 3.43
C LYS A 263 15.32 -11.66 2.92
N LEU A 264 14.53 -12.18 1.98
CA LEU A 264 14.74 -13.49 1.37
C LEU A 264 15.65 -13.44 0.13
N GLY A 265 16.21 -12.28 -0.22
CA GLY A 265 17.00 -12.08 -1.42
C GLY A 265 16.21 -12.26 -2.72
N LYS A 266 14.88 -12.10 -2.66
CA LYS A 266 14.02 -12.20 -3.84
C LYS A 266 14.07 -10.90 -4.65
N PRO A 267 14.46 -10.95 -5.93
CA PRO A 267 14.52 -9.76 -6.76
C PRO A 267 13.12 -9.21 -7.04
N PHE A 268 13.08 -8.03 -7.66
CA PHE A 268 11.89 -7.58 -8.36
C PHE A 268 11.50 -8.55 -9.48
N GLU A 269 10.24 -8.52 -9.85
CA GLU A 269 9.71 -9.27 -10.98
C GLU A 269 9.71 -8.40 -12.21
N ARG A 270 9.59 -9.01 -13.39
CA ARG A 270 9.60 -8.27 -14.65
C ARG A 270 8.20 -8.05 -15.20
N VAL A 271 8.03 -6.91 -15.87
CA VAL A 271 6.86 -6.70 -16.72
C VAL A 271 6.88 -7.75 -17.84
N ILE A 272 5.69 -8.24 -18.24
CA ILE A 272 5.57 -9.32 -19.23
C ILE A 272 6.18 -8.82 -20.54
N ASP A 273 7.01 -9.66 -21.15
CA ASP A 273 7.72 -9.36 -22.41
C ASP A 273 8.63 -8.11 -22.33
N SER A 274 9.11 -7.76 -21.13
CA SER A 274 9.98 -6.60 -20.89
C SER A 274 11.14 -6.94 -19.93
N ARG A 275 12.15 -6.07 -19.91
CA ARG A 275 13.23 -6.10 -18.90
C ARG A 275 12.96 -5.20 -17.71
N ARG A 276 11.90 -4.38 -17.77
CA ARG A 276 11.51 -3.48 -16.69
C ARG A 276 11.20 -4.27 -15.43
N GLU A 277 11.85 -3.91 -14.33
CA GLU A 277 11.60 -4.46 -13.01
C GLU A 277 10.47 -3.71 -12.32
N VAL A 278 9.66 -4.44 -11.57
CA VAL A 278 8.53 -3.91 -10.81
C VAL A 278 8.44 -4.59 -9.43
N PRO A 279 8.00 -3.84 -8.42
CA PRO A 279 7.84 -4.40 -7.08
C PRO A 279 6.67 -5.37 -7.06
N ILE A 280 6.72 -6.28 -6.10
CA ILE A 280 5.65 -7.25 -5.86
C ILE A 280 4.77 -6.72 -4.74
N TRP A 281 3.48 -6.69 -4.98
CA TRP A 281 2.49 -6.20 -4.04
C TRP A 281 1.58 -7.31 -3.56
N GLU A 282 1.16 -7.20 -2.31
CA GLU A 282 0.07 -7.96 -1.74
C GLU A 282 -1.20 -7.14 -1.77
N PHE A 283 -2.23 -7.73 -2.38
CA PHE A 283 -3.58 -7.21 -2.57
C PHE A 283 -4.48 -7.89 -1.56
N ARG A 284 -5.08 -7.13 -0.65
CA ARG A 284 -5.85 -7.64 0.49
C ARG A 284 -7.31 -7.25 0.42
N GLY A 285 -8.16 -8.07 1.01
CA GLY A 285 -9.61 -7.84 1.04
C GLY A 285 -10.27 -7.89 -0.34
N LEU A 286 -9.75 -8.70 -1.27
CA LEU A 286 -10.22 -8.81 -2.66
C LEU A 286 -11.55 -9.58 -2.81
N ARG A 287 -12.42 -9.48 -1.80
CA ARG A 287 -13.78 -10.04 -1.67
C ARG A 287 -13.82 -11.46 -1.09
N LEU A 288 -14.78 -11.66 -0.17
CA LEU A 288 -15.22 -12.98 0.27
C LEU A 288 -15.85 -13.75 -0.90
N THR A 289 -15.26 -14.88 -1.25
CA THR A 289 -15.62 -15.67 -2.43
C THR A 289 -15.93 -17.11 -2.04
N LYS A 290 -17.04 -17.66 -2.55
CA LYS A 290 -17.37 -19.09 -2.34
C LYS A 290 -16.42 -19.96 -3.14
N LYS A 291 -16.15 -21.19 -2.67
CA LYS A 291 -15.26 -22.15 -3.34
C LYS A 291 -15.53 -22.30 -4.84
N ALA A 292 -16.80 -22.39 -5.24
CA ALA A 292 -17.20 -22.54 -6.65
C ALA A 292 -16.85 -21.33 -7.54
N SER A 293 -16.72 -20.14 -6.95
CA SER A 293 -16.40 -18.89 -7.66
C SER A 293 -14.93 -18.51 -7.58
N LEU A 294 -14.12 -19.22 -6.79
CA LEU A 294 -12.69 -18.93 -6.63
C LEU A 294 -11.92 -18.97 -7.96
N PRO A 295 -12.07 -19.98 -8.84
CA PRO A 295 -11.32 -20.02 -10.09
C PRO A 295 -11.61 -18.80 -10.98
N GLY A 296 -12.88 -18.42 -11.11
CA GLY A 296 -13.28 -17.22 -11.87
C GLY A 296 -12.69 -15.95 -11.27
N ARG A 297 -12.71 -15.82 -9.93
CA ARG A 297 -12.14 -14.67 -9.24
C ARG A 297 -10.62 -14.56 -9.42
N LEU A 298 -9.90 -15.68 -9.34
CA LEU A 298 -8.45 -15.70 -9.58
C LEU A 298 -8.12 -15.33 -11.03
N ALA A 299 -8.92 -15.81 -12.00
CA ALA A 299 -8.76 -15.44 -13.40
C ALA A 299 -9.02 -13.94 -13.66
N GLU A 300 -9.99 -13.32 -12.99
CA GLU A 300 -10.23 -11.86 -13.05
C GLU A 300 -9.02 -11.07 -12.54
N ILE A 301 -8.49 -11.44 -11.36
CA ILE A 301 -7.31 -10.81 -10.76
C ILE A 301 -6.12 -10.93 -11.70
N GLN A 302 -5.81 -12.14 -12.16
CA GLN A 302 -4.69 -12.41 -13.07
C GLN A 302 -4.84 -11.64 -14.38
N SER A 303 -6.05 -11.63 -14.97
CA SER A 303 -6.30 -10.90 -16.20
C SER A 303 -6.04 -9.41 -16.04
N GLU A 304 -6.35 -8.83 -14.89
CA GLU A 304 -6.16 -7.41 -14.64
C GLU A 304 -4.68 -7.04 -14.44
N VAL A 305 -3.92 -7.88 -13.73
CA VAL A 305 -2.45 -7.75 -13.65
C VAL A 305 -1.83 -7.77 -15.05
N ILE A 306 -2.24 -8.73 -15.89
CA ILE A 306 -1.74 -8.82 -17.29
C ILE A 306 -2.10 -7.57 -18.09
N LYS A 307 -3.29 -6.99 -17.90
CA LYS A 307 -3.66 -5.73 -18.57
C LYS A 307 -2.74 -4.60 -18.17
N PHE A 308 -2.40 -4.47 -16.88
CA PHE A 308 -1.44 -3.45 -16.44
C PHE A 308 -0.04 -3.68 -17.01
N HIS A 309 0.44 -4.93 -17.07
CA HIS A 309 1.72 -5.24 -17.71
C HIS A 309 1.75 -4.81 -19.19
N ARG A 310 0.65 -5.00 -19.92
CA ARG A 310 0.52 -4.55 -21.31
C ARG A 310 0.35 -3.03 -21.45
N LYS A 311 -0.27 -2.39 -20.46
CA LYS A 311 -0.50 -0.94 -20.46
C LYS A 311 0.77 -0.15 -20.14
N TYR A 312 1.63 -0.68 -19.28
CA TYR A 312 2.86 -0.03 -18.82
C TYR A 312 4.10 -0.93 -19.06
N PRO A 313 4.41 -1.28 -20.32
CA PRO A 313 5.51 -2.20 -20.64
C PRO A 313 6.90 -1.61 -20.37
N GLN A 314 7.01 -0.28 -20.42
CA GLN A 314 8.25 0.49 -20.27
C GLN A 314 8.12 1.49 -19.13
N GLU A 315 9.24 1.97 -18.62
CA GLU A 315 9.23 3.02 -17.60
C GLU A 315 8.69 4.35 -18.17
N PRO A 316 8.04 5.18 -17.33
CA PRO A 316 7.68 6.53 -17.73
C PRO A 316 8.93 7.36 -17.99
N THR A 317 8.95 8.05 -19.12
CA THR A 317 9.91 9.09 -19.44
C THR A 317 9.31 10.45 -19.06
N SER A 318 10.11 11.31 -18.45
CA SER A 318 9.77 12.72 -18.16
C SER A 318 9.73 13.59 -19.41
#